data_AF-A0A067MRP9-F1
#
_entry.id   AF-A0A067MRP9-F1
#
_cell.length_a   1.000
_cell.length_b   1.000
_cell.length_c   1.000
_cell.angle_alpha   90.00
_cell.angle_beta   90.00
_cell.angle_gamma   90.00
#
_symmetry.space_group_name_H-M   'P 1'
#
loop_
_entity.id
_entity.type
_entity.pdbx_description
1 polymer ?
#
loop_
_entity_poly.entity_id
_entity_poly.type
_entity_poly.pdbx_seq_one_letter_code
_entity_poly.pdbx_strand_id
1 'polypeptide(L)'
;MAAAAVEEIRAATYVGFDSITSQIEHKLLKRGFQFNVIVVGQSGLGKSTLINTIFASHLIDSKGRLESDEPVRQTTEIQTASHVIVENGVRLRLNIVDTPGYGDQVNNENCWDPIVKYIKDQHSAYLRKELTAMRDRHIQDTRIHCCLFFINPTGHSLRPIDIIVMKKLMEVVNVVPVIAKADTLTLEERTKFKETIRGELLHHSIRLYPFDTDENDEEEVQLNESIRSIIPFAVVGSERNVIIDGKAVRGRKNRWGVINVEDEQHCEFVHLRNFLTRTHLQDLIETTAQIHYEAFRSKQLLALKDASNRPAPAAPAA
;
A
#
# COMPACT_ATOMS: atom_id res chain seq x y z
N MET A 1 30.38 26.21 12.02
CA MET A 1 29.46 27.37 11.93
C MET A 1 28.26 27.05 12.79
N ALA A 2 28.08 27.76 13.91
CA ALA A 2 26.91 27.59 14.77
C ALA A 2 25.68 28.16 14.05
N ALA A 3 24.61 27.36 13.96
CA ALA A 3 23.33 27.83 13.42
C ALA A 3 22.80 28.95 14.33
N ALA A 4 22.48 30.11 13.75
CA ALA A 4 21.88 31.21 14.47
C ALA A 4 20.49 30.78 14.96
N ALA A 5 20.25 30.83 16.28
CA ALA A 5 18.95 30.58 16.85
C ALA A 5 17.98 31.67 16.34
N VAL A 6 16.92 31.26 15.66
CA VAL A 6 15.90 32.16 15.14
C VAL A 6 15.02 32.57 16.33
N GLU A 7 15.03 33.85 16.70
CA GLU A 7 14.09 34.37 17.71
C GLU A 7 12.68 34.43 17.13
N GLU A 8 11.72 33.76 17.79
CA GLU A 8 10.31 33.84 17.43
C GLU A 8 9.72 35.21 17.80
N ILE A 9 9.54 36.07 16.80
CA ILE A 9 8.90 37.38 16.97
C ILE A 9 7.38 37.21 16.77
N ARG A 10 6.61 37.43 17.84
CA ARG A 10 5.13 37.41 17.77
C ARG A 10 4.62 38.75 17.22
N ALA A 11 3.78 38.68 16.19
CA ALA A 11 3.17 39.88 15.61
C ALA A 11 2.24 40.57 16.63
N ALA A 12 2.40 41.89 16.79
CA ALA A 12 1.61 42.70 17.73
C ALA A 12 0.16 42.95 17.29
N THR A 13 -0.21 42.58 16.06
CA THR A 13 -1.54 42.77 15.49
C THR A 13 -1.85 41.60 14.57
N TYR A 14 -3.14 41.26 14.41
CA TYR A 14 -3.56 40.15 13.55
C TYR A 14 -3.20 40.42 12.08
N VAL A 15 -2.26 39.63 11.54
CA VAL A 15 -1.76 39.77 10.16
C VAL A 15 -2.47 38.81 9.19
N GLY A 16 -3.19 37.79 9.69
CA GLY A 16 -3.99 36.87 8.88
C GLY A 16 -3.24 35.68 8.27
N PHE A 17 -1.98 35.42 8.66
CA PHE A 17 -1.22 34.24 8.21
C PHE A 17 -1.79 32.92 8.74
N ASP A 18 -2.53 32.95 9.84
CA ASP A 18 -3.32 31.82 10.34
C ASP A 18 -4.33 31.32 9.31
N SER A 19 -4.88 32.20 8.46
CA SER A 19 -5.80 31.81 7.39
C SER A 19 -5.16 31.00 6.26
N ILE A 20 -3.82 30.92 6.21
CA ILE A 20 -3.09 30.13 5.19
C ILE A 20 -3.45 28.65 5.32
N THR A 21 -3.62 28.14 6.55
CA THR A 21 -3.99 26.74 6.78
C THR A 21 -5.35 26.42 6.13
N SER A 22 -6.36 27.27 6.36
CA SER A 22 -7.68 27.14 5.73
C SER A 22 -7.65 27.32 4.21
N GLN A 23 -6.79 28.21 3.69
CA GLN A 23 -6.60 28.37 2.25
C GLN A 23 -5.96 27.13 1.61
N ILE A 24 -4.98 26.52 2.27
CA ILE A 24 -4.35 25.27 1.84
C ILE A 24 -5.37 24.14 1.88
N GLU A 25 -6.11 24.01 2.98
CA GLU A 25 -7.17 23.02 3.15
C GLU A 25 -8.21 23.13 2.03
N HIS A 26 -8.78 24.31 1.80
CA HIS A 26 -9.78 24.51 0.74
C HIS A 26 -9.23 24.19 -0.66
N LYS A 27 -7.94 24.49 -0.91
CA LYS A 27 -7.28 24.16 -2.18
C LYS A 27 -7.03 22.65 -2.33
N LEU A 28 -6.68 21.96 -1.24
CA LEU A 28 -6.51 20.51 -1.20
C LEU A 28 -7.85 19.79 -1.39
N LEU A 29 -8.91 20.24 -0.70
CA LEU A 29 -10.27 19.72 -0.85
C LEU A 29 -10.78 19.85 -2.28
N LYS A 30 -10.55 20.99 -2.93
CA LYS A 30 -10.94 21.22 -4.34
C LYS A 30 -10.17 20.31 -5.31
N ARG A 31 -8.89 20.02 -5.02
CA ARG A 31 -8.03 19.18 -5.85
C ARG A 31 -8.34 17.70 -5.67
N GLY A 32 -8.68 17.31 -4.45
CA GLY A 32 -8.78 15.92 -4.02
C GLY A 32 -7.41 15.26 -3.84
N PHE A 33 -7.46 14.05 -3.31
CA PHE A 33 -6.30 13.20 -3.05
C PHE A 33 -6.27 12.04 -4.05
N GLN A 34 -5.07 11.56 -4.38
CA GLN A 34 -4.89 10.38 -5.21
C GLN A 34 -4.17 9.33 -4.37
N PHE A 35 -4.74 8.14 -4.26
CA PHE A 35 -4.15 7.04 -3.50
C PHE A 35 -4.13 5.79 -4.35
N ASN A 36 -2.93 5.21 -4.54
CA ASN A 36 -2.71 4.10 -5.44
C ASN A 36 -2.20 2.90 -4.62
N VAL A 37 -2.99 1.83 -4.58
CA VAL A 37 -2.68 0.63 -3.81
C VAL A 37 -2.49 -0.55 -4.75
N ILE A 38 -1.39 -1.29 -4.60
CA ILE A 38 -1.19 -2.56 -5.29
C ILE A 38 -1.38 -3.72 -4.31
N VAL A 39 -1.95 -4.80 -4.80
CA VAL A 39 -2.35 -5.94 -3.98
C VAL A 39 -1.64 -7.17 -4.48
N VAL A 40 -0.71 -7.69 -3.68
CA VAL A 40 0.24 -8.74 -4.08
C VAL A 40 0.10 -9.94 -3.16
N GLY A 41 0.08 -11.15 -3.71
CA GLY A 41 -0.05 -12.38 -2.94
C GLY A 41 -0.45 -13.56 -3.81
N GLN A 42 -0.40 -14.76 -3.27
CA GLN A 42 -0.85 -15.97 -3.97
C GLN A 42 -2.33 -15.88 -4.42
N SER A 43 -2.69 -16.61 -5.47
CA SER A 43 -4.08 -16.75 -5.87
C SER A 43 -4.91 -17.41 -4.78
N GLY A 44 -6.19 -17.03 -4.71
CA GLY A 44 -7.12 -17.61 -3.76
C GLY A 44 -6.98 -17.11 -2.31
N LEU A 45 -6.09 -16.19 -2.00
CA LEU A 45 -5.98 -15.54 -0.67
C LEU A 45 -7.10 -14.51 -0.40
N GLY A 46 -7.94 -14.20 -1.39
CA GLY A 46 -9.05 -13.24 -1.22
C GLY A 46 -8.64 -11.78 -1.41
N LYS A 47 -7.62 -11.50 -2.25
CA LYS A 47 -7.15 -10.15 -2.59
C LYS A 47 -8.28 -9.23 -3.05
N SER A 48 -8.98 -9.62 -4.12
CA SER A 48 -10.10 -8.85 -4.69
C SER A 48 -11.25 -8.66 -3.68
N THR A 49 -11.54 -9.70 -2.89
CA THR A 49 -12.56 -9.64 -1.84
C THR A 49 -12.18 -8.65 -0.73
N LEU A 50 -10.92 -8.64 -0.28
CA LEU A 50 -10.48 -7.69 0.75
C LEU A 50 -10.58 -6.25 0.25
N ILE A 51 -10.22 -6.00 -1.01
CA ILE A 51 -10.32 -4.66 -1.61
C ILE A 51 -11.76 -4.15 -1.56
N ASN A 52 -12.72 -4.95 -2.00
CA ASN A 52 -14.14 -4.60 -1.94
C ASN A 52 -14.64 -4.43 -0.50
N THR A 53 -14.04 -5.16 0.43
CA THR A 53 -14.31 -5.04 1.85
C THR A 53 -13.83 -3.69 2.40
N ILE A 54 -12.57 -3.28 2.13
CA ILE A 54 -11.92 -2.06 2.64
C ILE A 54 -12.72 -0.81 2.28
N PHE A 55 -13.18 -0.70 1.03
CA PHE A 55 -13.78 0.54 0.53
C PHE A 55 -15.31 0.58 0.60
N ALA A 56 -15.93 -0.32 1.37
CA ALA A 56 -17.37 -0.31 1.63
C ALA A 56 -18.26 -0.33 0.36
N SER A 57 -17.70 -0.67 -0.79
CA SER A 57 -18.35 -0.56 -2.10
C SER A 57 -17.88 -1.69 -3.01
N HIS A 58 -18.74 -2.16 -3.91
CA HIS A 58 -18.38 -3.09 -4.98
C HIS A 58 -17.50 -2.35 -6.00
N LEU A 59 -16.21 -2.25 -5.69
CA LEU A 59 -15.24 -1.56 -6.52
C LEU A 59 -14.73 -2.46 -7.65
N ILE A 60 -14.57 -3.75 -7.36
CA ILE A 60 -14.06 -4.75 -8.30
C ILE A 60 -15.04 -5.92 -8.31
N ASP A 61 -15.27 -6.55 -9.44
CA ASP A 61 -15.96 -7.85 -9.44
C ASP A 61 -15.05 -8.88 -8.75
N SER A 62 -15.48 -9.39 -7.59
CA SER A 62 -14.77 -10.50 -6.96
C SER A 62 -14.80 -11.70 -7.89
N LYS A 63 -13.60 -12.11 -8.31
CA LYS A 63 -13.41 -13.32 -9.11
C LYS A 63 -13.46 -14.60 -8.26
N GLY A 64 -13.84 -14.48 -6.98
CA GLY A 64 -14.10 -15.60 -6.09
C GLY A 64 -15.39 -16.33 -6.47
N ARG A 65 -15.49 -17.62 -6.15
CA ARG A 65 -16.69 -18.42 -6.40
C ARG A 65 -17.89 -17.84 -5.65
N LEU A 66 -18.94 -17.45 -6.37
CA LEU A 66 -20.22 -17.07 -5.78
C LEU A 66 -21.04 -18.32 -5.42
N GLU A 67 -20.89 -19.38 -6.23
CA GLU A 67 -21.51 -20.70 -6.08
C GLU A 67 -20.45 -21.82 -6.14
N SER A 68 -20.74 -22.96 -5.51
CA SER A 68 -19.84 -24.13 -5.42
C SER A 68 -19.34 -24.64 -6.77
N ASP A 69 -20.17 -24.47 -7.81
CA ASP A 69 -20.02 -25.02 -9.15
C ASP A 69 -19.33 -24.05 -10.15
N GLU A 70 -19.16 -22.78 -9.77
CA GLU A 70 -18.50 -21.80 -10.67
C GLU A 70 -16.97 -22.00 -10.65
N PRO A 71 -16.28 -22.04 -11.81
CA PRO A 71 -14.82 -22.06 -11.82
C PRO A 71 -14.27 -20.80 -11.14
N VAL A 72 -13.19 -20.96 -10.34
CA VAL A 72 -12.51 -19.81 -9.73
C VAL A 72 -11.95 -18.98 -10.88
N ARG A 73 -12.47 -17.76 -11.08
CA ARG A 73 -11.88 -16.84 -12.06
C ARG A 73 -10.54 -16.37 -11.48
N GLN A 74 -9.45 -16.55 -12.21
CA GLN A 74 -8.13 -16.12 -11.78
C GLN A 74 -7.77 -14.80 -12.46
N THR A 75 -7.15 -13.88 -11.73
CA THR A 75 -6.56 -12.68 -12.33
C THR A 75 -5.28 -13.13 -13.04
N THR A 76 -5.27 -13.10 -14.37
CA THR A 76 -4.13 -13.51 -15.22
C THR A 76 -3.19 -12.36 -15.55
N GLU A 77 -3.67 -11.13 -15.47
CA GLU A 77 -2.95 -9.91 -15.85
C GLU A 77 -3.13 -8.82 -14.79
N ILE A 78 -2.19 -7.87 -14.73
CA ILE A 78 -2.28 -6.73 -13.83
C ILE A 78 -3.43 -5.82 -14.29
N GLN A 79 -4.46 -5.66 -13.45
CA GLN A 79 -5.63 -4.84 -13.76
C GLN A 79 -5.71 -3.67 -12.80
N THR A 80 -5.99 -2.47 -13.32
CA THR A 80 -6.20 -1.27 -12.50
C THR A 80 -7.67 -0.90 -12.50
N ALA A 81 -8.23 -0.76 -11.30
CA ALA A 81 -9.58 -0.28 -11.06
C ALA A 81 -9.51 1.10 -10.39
N SER A 82 -10.11 2.11 -11.02
CA SER A 82 -10.09 3.50 -10.56
C SER A 82 -11.46 3.91 -10.03
N HIS A 83 -11.48 4.38 -8.79
CA HIS A 83 -12.71 4.80 -8.11
C HIS A 83 -12.54 6.18 -7.49
N VAL A 84 -13.63 6.92 -7.41
CA VAL A 84 -13.67 8.22 -6.74
C VAL A 84 -14.59 8.09 -5.54
N ILE A 85 -14.00 8.09 -4.36
CA ILE A 85 -14.70 8.06 -3.08
C ILE A 85 -14.86 9.50 -2.61
N VAL A 86 -16.03 9.84 -2.09
CA VAL A 86 -16.32 11.16 -1.56
C VAL A 86 -16.82 11.02 -0.13
N GLU A 87 -16.11 11.63 0.81
CA GLU A 87 -16.44 11.59 2.23
C GLU A 87 -16.31 13.00 2.82
N ASN A 88 -17.35 13.51 3.47
CA ASN A 88 -17.39 14.85 4.09
C ASN A 88 -16.88 16.00 3.19
N GLY A 89 -17.14 15.92 1.88
CA GLY A 89 -16.69 16.92 0.90
C GLY A 89 -15.26 16.73 0.38
N VAL A 90 -14.51 15.76 0.92
CA VAL A 90 -13.18 15.37 0.45
C VAL A 90 -13.34 14.33 -0.67
N ARG A 91 -12.66 14.56 -1.80
CA ARG A 91 -12.64 13.62 -2.93
C ARG A 91 -11.33 12.83 -2.92
N LEU A 92 -11.41 11.53 -2.76
CA LEU A 92 -10.29 10.60 -2.88
C LEU A 92 -10.43 9.80 -4.19
N ARG A 93 -9.49 10.01 -5.13
CA ARG A 93 -9.33 9.13 -6.28
C ARG A 93 -8.43 7.96 -5.87
N LEU A 94 -9.05 6.82 -5.70
CA LEU A 94 -8.39 5.59 -5.35
C LEU A 94 -8.15 4.77 -6.63
N ASN A 95 -6.90 4.42 -6.90
CA ASN A 95 -6.57 3.42 -7.91
C ASN A 95 -6.10 2.14 -7.22
N ILE A 96 -6.77 1.04 -7.52
CA ILE A 96 -6.42 -0.27 -7.00
C ILE A 96 -5.85 -1.09 -8.13
N VAL A 97 -4.67 -1.64 -7.91
CA VAL A 97 -3.96 -2.50 -8.86
C VAL A 97 -4.01 -3.93 -8.34
N ASP A 98 -4.84 -4.76 -8.98
CA ASP A 98 -4.90 -6.20 -8.71
C ASP A 98 -3.82 -6.90 -9.53
N THR A 99 -2.96 -7.67 -8.87
CA THR A 99 -1.91 -8.44 -9.55
C THR A 99 -2.29 -9.91 -9.66
N PRO A 100 -1.85 -10.61 -10.72
CA PRO A 100 -1.97 -12.06 -10.77
C PRO A 100 -1.31 -12.69 -9.55
N GLY A 101 -1.84 -13.84 -9.12
CA GLY A 101 -1.22 -14.59 -8.03
C GLY A 101 0.13 -15.15 -8.45
N TYR A 102 1.13 -15.00 -7.58
CA TYR A 102 2.40 -15.70 -7.73
C TYR A 102 2.36 -17.02 -6.93
N GLY A 103 3.15 -18.01 -7.35
CA GLY A 103 3.20 -19.31 -6.67
C GLY A 103 2.21 -20.36 -7.19
N ASP A 104 1.50 -20.09 -8.28
CA ASP A 104 0.56 -21.04 -8.90
C ASP A 104 1.22 -21.88 -10.01
N GLN A 105 2.37 -21.46 -10.52
CA GLN A 105 3.09 -22.15 -11.59
C GLN A 105 4.08 -23.18 -11.01
N VAL A 106 4.47 -24.16 -11.82
CA VAL A 106 5.50 -25.15 -11.44
C VAL A 106 6.87 -24.47 -11.32
N ASN A 107 7.19 -23.56 -12.24
CA ASN A 107 8.33 -22.66 -12.12
C ASN A 107 7.83 -21.26 -11.70
N ASN A 108 8.30 -20.79 -10.54
CA ASN A 108 7.99 -19.46 -10.02
C ASN A 108 9.22 -18.54 -9.96
N GLU A 109 10.29 -18.89 -10.66
CA GLU A 109 11.44 -18.00 -10.85
C GLU A 109 10.98 -16.67 -11.43
N ASN A 110 11.48 -15.57 -10.86
CA ASN A 110 11.22 -14.21 -11.32
C ASN A 110 9.74 -13.80 -11.36
N CYS A 111 8.87 -14.44 -10.58
CA CYS A 111 7.45 -14.08 -10.50
C CYS A 111 7.19 -12.65 -10.03
N TRP A 112 8.16 -12.00 -9.36
CA TRP A 112 8.09 -10.60 -8.94
C TRP A 112 8.42 -9.60 -10.07
N ASP A 113 9.08 -10.03 -11.15
CA ASP A 113 9.56 -9.10 -12.20
C ASP A 113 8.43 -8.32 -12.87
N PRO A 114 7.26 -8.91 -13.23
CA PRO A 114 6.15 -8.15 -13.79
C PRO A 114 5.61 -7.08 -12.82
N ILE A 115 5.58 -7.38 -11.53
CA ILE A 115 5.08 -6.47 -10.47
C ILE A 115 6.06 -5.32 -10.27
N VAL A 116 7.35 -5.63 -10.11
CA VAL A 116 8.41 -4.64 -9.95
C VAL A 116 8.53 -3.76 -11.19
N LYS A 117 8.44 -4.36 -12.39
CA LYS A 117 8.42 -3.63 -13.66
C LYS A 117 7.25 -2.66 -13.71
N TYR A 118 6.05 -3.11 -13.36
CA TYR A 118 4.87 -2.23 -13.33
C TYR A 118 5.07 -1.02 -12.41
N ILE A 119 5.59 -1.23 -11.19
CA ILE A 119 5.87 -0.12 -10.24
C ILE A 119 6.91 0.85 -10.82
N LYS A 120 8.00 0.33 -11.39
CA LYS A 120 9.04 1.14 -12.05
C LYS A 120 8.53 1.89 -13.27
N ASP A 121 7.62 1.29 -14.03
CA ASP A 121 6.98 1.92 -15.18
C ASP A 121 6.11 3.11 -14.74
N GLN A 122 5.42 3.01 -13.58
CA GLN A 122 4.70 4.14 -13.00
C GLN A 122 5.64 5.28 -12.56
N HIS A 123 6.75 4.96 -11.89
CA HIS A 123 7.76 5.97 -11.55
C HIS A 123 8.37 6.62 -12.80
N SER A 124 8.64 5.82 -13.84
CA SER A 124 9.14 6.31 -15.13
C SER A 124 8.14 7.22 -15.83
N ALA A 125 6.85 6.86 -15.82
CA ALA A 125 5.79 7.67 -16.41
C ALA A 125 5.66 9.02 -15.69
N TYR A 126 5.77 9.03 -14.36
CA TYR A 126 5.79 10.26 -13.57
C TYR A 126 7.03 11.12 -13.89
N LEU A 127 8.22 10.51 -13.93
CA LEU A 127 9.47 11.20 -14.25
C LEU A 127 9.45 11.83 -15.65
N ARG A 128 8.90 11.14 -16.66
CA ARG A 128 8.77 11.71 -18.02
C ARG A 128 7.90 12.97 -18.03
N LYS A 129 6.79 12.97 -17.28
CA LYS A 129 5.93 14.15 -17.14
C LYS A 129 6.63 15.28 -16.37
N GLU A 130 7.43 14.92 -15.37
CA GLU A 130 8.23 15.90 -14.60
C GLU A 130 9.32 16.57 -15.45
N LEU A 131 10.00 15.81 -16.32
CA LEU A 131 11.07 16.29 -17.20
C LEU A 131 10.56 17.07 -18.42
N THR A 132 9.26 17.05 -18.71
CA THR A 132 8.68 17.75 -19.86
C THR A 132 8.68 19.27 -19.61
N ALA A 133 9.20 20.06 -20.55
CA ALA A 133 9.36 21.51 -20.39
C ALA A 133 8.01 22.25 -20.25
N MET A 134 6.99 21.85 -21.02
CA MET A 134 5.61 22.31 -20.85
C MET A 134 4.83 21.29 -20.02
N ARG A 135 4.92 21.40 -18.70
CA ARG A 135 4.18 20.52 -17.78
C ARG A 135 2.84 21.13 -17.38
N ASP A 136 1.85 20.27 -17.21
CA ASP A 136 0.62 20.65 -16.52
C ASP A 136 0.95 21.15 -15.11
N ARG A 137 0.24 22.19 -14.66
CA ARG A 137 0.39 22.73 -13.30
C ARG A 137 0.14 21.66 -12.22
N HIS A 138 -0.59 20.61 -12.56
CA HIS A 138 -0.88 19.49 -11.68
C HIS A 138 -0.69 18.15 -12.41
N ILE A 139 0.41 17.47 -12.11
CA ILE A 139 0.70 16.13 -12.63
C ILE A 139 -0.16 15.13 -11.86
N GLN A 140 -0.91 14.30 -12.57
CA GLN A 140 -1.61 13.17 -11.97
C GLN A 140 -0.61 12.11 -11.51
N ASP A 141 -0.73 11.69 -10.26
CA ASP A 141 0.16 10.73 -9.64
C ASP A 141 -0.34 9.31 -9.87
N THR A 142 0.42 8.55 -10.66
CA THR A 142 0.14 7.13 -10.93
C THR A 142 1.08 6.20 -10.18
N ARG A 143 1.99 6.74 -9.35
CA ARG A 143 2.95 5.96 -8.57
C ARG A 143 2.21 5.15 -7.51
N ILE A 144 2.68 3.95 -7.22
CA ILE A 144 2.07 3.10 -6.21
C ILE A 144 2.53 3.56 -4.83
N HIS A 145 1.58 3.93 -3.96
CA HIS A 145 1.88 4.45 -2.62
C HIS A 145 2.00 3.35 -1.57
N CYS A 146 1.25 2.26 -1.74
CA CYS A 146 1.21 1.15 -0.80
C CYS A 146 1.06 -0.18 -1.53
N CYS A 147 1.83 -1.18 -1.08
CA CYS A 147 1.75 -2.56 -1.49
C CYS A 147 1.24 -3.43 -0.34
N LEU A 148 0.00 -3.89 -0.44
CA LEU A 148 -0.57 -4.87 0.47
C LEU A 148 -0.07 -6.26 0.09
N PHE A 149 0.75 -6.84 0.95
CA PHE A 149 1.35 -8.16 0.73
C PHE A 149 0.63 -9.24 1.52
N PHE A 150 -0.08 -10.13 0.83
CA PHE A 150 -0.92 -11.16 1.42
C PHE A 150 -0.09 -12.40 1.72
N ILE A 151 0.01 -12.72 3.01
CA ILE A 151 0.65 -13.91 3.55
C ILE A 151 -0.41 -14.99 3.72
N ASN A 152 -0.07 -16.21 3.30
CA ASN A 152 -0.91 -17.38 3.47
C ASN A 152 -0.96 -17.78 4.97
N PRO A 153 -2.15 -18.02 5.56
CA PRO A 153 -2.27 -18.43 6.97
C PRO A 153 -1.88 -19.90 7.17
N THR A 154 -0.60 -20.24 7.00
CA THR A 154 -0.10 -21.61 7.18
C THR A 154 0.10 -21.99 8.66
N GLY A 155 0.26 -21.00 9.55
CA GLY A 155 0.54 -21.22 10.98
C GLY A 155 1.99 -21.62 11.28
N HIS A 156 2.87 -21.61 10.29
CA HIS A 156 4.30 -21.95 10.41
C HIS A 156 5.19 -20.74 10.11
N SER A 157 6.14 -20.88 9.19
CA SER A 157 7.05 -19.84 8.72
C SER A 157 6.55 -19.17 7.42
N LEU A 158 7.12 -18.02 7.08
CA LEU A 158 7.03 -17.43 5.75
C LEU A 158 7.66 -18.37 4.74
N ARG A 159 7.03 -18.45 3.56
CA ARG A 159 7.60 -19.26 2.49
C ARG A 159 8.82 -18.55 1.91
N PRO A 160 9.86 -19.29 1.48
CA PRO A 160 11.04 -18.70 0.88
C PRO A 160 10.72 -17.78 -0.31
N ILE A 161 9.72 -18.13 -1.12
CA ILE A 161 9.25 -17.28 -2.22
C ILE A 161 8.72 -15.93 -1.74
N ASP A 162 7.95 -15.91 -0.63
CA ASP A 162 7.38 -14.69 -0.08
C ASP A 162 8.51 -13.76 0.40
N ILE A 163 9.54 -14.32 1.04
CA ILE A 163 10.73 -13.58 1.52
C ILE A 163 11.48 -12.93 0.35
N ILE A 164 11.70 -13.66 -0.75
CA ILE A 164 12.40 -13.13 -1.94
C ILE A 164 11.57 -11.99 -2.57
N VAL A 165 10.27 -12.19 -2.74
CA VAL A 165 9.37 -11.19 -3.33
C VAL A 165 9.33 -9.93 -2.45
N MET A 166 9.16 -10.06 -1.14
CA MET A 166 9.15 -8.93 -0.20
C MET A 166 10.46 -8.14 -0.24
N LYS A 167 11.61 -8.82 -0.30
CA LYS A 167 12.92 -8.17 -0.46
C LYS A 167 13.05 -7.35 -1.74
N LYS A 168 12.44 -7.81 -2.84
CA LYS A 168 12.45 -7.08 -4.10
C LYS A 168 11.47 -5.91 -4.12
N LEU A 169 10.33 -6.05 -3.44
CA LEU A 169 9.30 -5.00 -3.37
C LEU A 169 9.68 -3.87 -2.41
N MET A 170 10.33 -4.16 -1.27
CA MET A 170 10.70 -3.13 -0.29
C MET A 170 11.66 -2.06 -0.84
N GLU A 171 12.39 -2.35 -1.93
CA GLU A 171 13.29 -1.41 -2.58
C GLU A 171 12.57 -0.36 -3.45
N VAL A 172 11.30 -0.62 -3.80
CA VAL A 172 10.56 0.20 -4.78
C VAL A 172 9.22 0.72 -4.27
N VAL A 173 8.67 0.16 -3.19
CA VAL A 173 7.36 0.54 -2.67
C VAL A 173 7.25 0.26 -1.17
N ASN A 174 6.36 0.98 -0.48
CA ASN A 174 5.97 0.69 0.89
C ASN A 174 5.21 -0.64 0.98
N VAL A 175 5.80 -1.64 1.63
CA VAL A 175 5.20 -2.97 1.79
C VAL A 175 4.53 -3.08 3.17
N VAL A 176 3.25 -3.46 3.16
CA VAL A 176 2.45 -3.71 4.37
C VAL A 176 1.99 -5.16 4.34
N PRO A 177 2.52 -6.03 5.23
CA PRO A 177 2.15 -7.43 5.24
C PRO A 177 0.81 -7.65 5.95
N VAL A 178 0.00 -8.51 5.35
CA VAL A 178 -1.36 -8.82 5.77
C VAL A 178 -1.53 -10.35 5.76
N ILE A 179 -1.93 -10.93 6.88
CA ILE A 179 -2.31 -12.35 6.95
C ILE A 179 -3.72 -12.46 6.39
N ALA A 180 -3.82 -13.17 5.27
CA ALA A 180 -5.09 -13.42 4.59
C ALA A 180 -5.91 -14.47 5.34
N LYS A 181 -7.24 -14.45 5.15
CA LYS A 181 -8.18 -15.45 5.71
C LYS A 181 -7.88 -15.78 7.18
N ALA A 182 -7.72 -14.76 8.01
CA ALA A 182 -7.35 -14.95 9.42
C ALA A 182 -8.38 -15.80 10.19
N ASP A 183 -9.58 -16.00 9.64
CA ASP A 183 -10.61 -16.91 10.13
C ASP A 183 -10.22 -18.40 10.09
N THR A 184 -9.12 -18.77 9.44
CA THR A 184 -8.60 -20.15 9.44
C THR A 184 -7.70 -20.48 10.63
N LEU A 185 -7.27 -19.47 11.39
CA LEU A 185 -6.38 -19.61 12.54
C LEU A 185 -7.15 -19.32 13.82
N THR A 186 -6.85 -20.08 14.88
CA THR A 186 -7.29 -19.73 16.24
C THR A 186 -6.56 -18.49 16.75
N LEU A 187 -7.07 -17.86 17.81
CA LEU A 187 -6.43 -16.68 18.41
C LEU A 187 -5.00 -16.96 18.90
N GLU A 188 -4.76 -18.16 19.43
CA GLU A 188 -3.45 -18.61 19.89
C GLU A 188 -2.49 -18.82 18.71
N GLU A 189 -2.93 -19.53 17.67
CA GLU A 189 -2.14 -19.77 16.45
C GLU A 189 -1.82 -18.45 15.74
N ARG A 190 -2.78 -17.53 15.67
CA ARG A 190 -2.57 -16.20 15.08
C ARG A 190 -1.47 -15.43 15.81
N THR A 191 -1.48 -15.44 17.14
CA THR A 191 -0.49 -14.72 17.96
C THR A 191 0.90 -15.32 17.73
N LYS A 192 1.01 -16.65 17.80
CA LYS A 192 2.28 -17.36 17.55
C LYS A 192 2.78 -17.17 16.13
N PHE A 193 1.89 -17.18 15.14
CA PHE A 193 2.23 -16.97 13.74
C PHE A 193 2.73 -15.54 13.49
N LYS A 194 2.11 -14.53 14.11
CA LYS A 194 2.58 -13.14 14.06
C LYS A 194 3.99 -12.98 14.62
N GLU A 195 4.27 -13.57 15.78
CA GLU A 195 5.60 -13.54 16.39
C GLU A 195 6.65 -14.21 15.49
N THR A 196 6.30 -15.35 14.89
CA THR A 196 7.17 -16.07 13.95
C THR A 196 7.47 -15.20 12.72
N ILE A 197 6.45 -14.60 12.11
CA ILE A 197 6.62 -13.70 10.96
C ILE A 197 7.50 -12.50 11.33
N ARG A 198 7.28 -11.86 12.48
CA ARG A 198 8.11 -10.73 12.93
C ARG A 198 9.58 -11.13 13.11
N GLY A 199 9.82 -12.29 13.71
CA GLY A 199 11.17 -12.85 13.87
C GLY A 199 11.88 -13.06 12.52
N GLU A 200 11.17 -13.61 11.54
CA GLU A 200 11.73 -13.84 10.20
C GLU A 200 11.98 -12.56 9.41
N LEU A 201 11.07 -11.59 9.51
CA LEU A 201 11.24 -10.27 8.89
C LEU A 201 12.49 -9.56 9.42
N LEU A 202 12.71 -9.63 10.73
CA LEU A 202 13.90 -9.09 11.39
C LEU A 202 15.16 -9.84 10.95
N HIS A 203 15.12 -11.18 10.97
CA HIS A 203 16.25 -12.02 10.56
C HIS A 203 16.68 -11.76 9.12
N HIS A 204 15.72 -11.51 8.22
CA HIS A 204 15.99 -11.22 6.82
C HIS A 204 16.20 -9.74 6.51
N SER A 205 16.21 -8.87 7.54
CA SER A 205 16.39 -7.42 7.42
C SER A 205 15.42 -6.77 6.42
N ILE A 206 14.16 -7.24 6.44
CA ILE A 206 13.10 -6.69 5.59
C ILE A 206 12.55 -5.45 6.28
N ARG A 207 12.85 -4.28 5.73
CA ARG A 207 12.34 -3.00 6.24
C ARG A 207 10.91 -2.80 5.75
N LEU A 208 9.96 -2.89 6.66
CA LEU A 208 8.56 -2.64 6.39
C LEU A 208 8.17 -1.24 6.83
N TYR A 209 7.09 -0.74 6.24
CA TYR A 209 6.47 0.49 6.68
C TYR A 209 5.69 0.24 7.99
N PRO A 210 5.66 1.19 8.96
CA PRO A 210 6.20 2.56 8.94
C PRO A 210 7.69 2.66 9.27
N PHE A 211 8.39 3.59 8.61
CA PHE A 211 9.81 3.89 8.85
C PHE A 211 9.94 4.92 9.97
N ASP A 212 10.94 4.77 10.83
CA ASP A 212 11.27 5.85 11.76
C ASP A 212 12.14 6.86 11.02
N THR A 213 11.71 8.11 11.06
CA THR A 213 12.46 9.26 10.56
C THR A 213 12.80 10.15 11.74
N ASP A 214 14.00 10.73 11.72
CA ASP A 214 14.49 11.62 12.78
C ASP A 214 13.66 12.94 12.88
N GLU A 215 12.78 13.17 11.91
CA GLU A 215 11.88 14.33 11.81
C GLU A 215 10.50 14.07 12.47
N ASN A 216 10.25 12.85 12.97
CA ASN A 216 8.94 12.50 13.51
C ASN A 216 8.72 13.09 14.91
N ASP A 217 7.53 13.64 15.13
CA ASP A 217 7.12 14.12 16.46
C ASP A 217 6.88 12.93 17.43
N GLU A 218 6.91 13.19 18.74
CA GLU A 218 6.68 12.15 19.76
C GLU A 218 5.35 11.41 19.57
N GLU A 219 4.31 12.11 19.11
CA GLU A 219 3.00 11.53 18.80
C GLU A 219 3.06 10.57 17.60
N GLU A 220 3.82 10.92 16.56
CA GLU A 220 3.99 10.10 15.36
C GLU A 220 4.82 8.86 15.65
N VAL A 221 5.85 8.98 16.50
CA VAL A 221 6.65 7.84 16.96
C VAL A 221 5.77 6.84 17.72
N GLN A 222 4.96 7.31 18.67
CA GLN A 222 4.03 6.44 19.41
C GLN A 222 3.02 5.78 18.48
N LEU A 223 2.51 6.52 17.50
CA LEU A 223 1.56 6.01 16.51
C LEU A 223 2.21 4.92 15.64
N ASN A 224 3.44 5.14 15.18
CA ASN A 224 4.22 4.15 14.41
C ASN A 224 4.54 2.89 15.22
N GLU A 225 4.92 3.03 16.50
CA GLU A 225 5.15 1.90 17.40
C GLU A 225 3.88 1.07 17.60
N SER A 226 2.74 1.74 17.80
CA SER A 226 1.45 1.06 17.96
C SER A 226 1.12 0.19 16.75
N ILE A 227 1.37 0.68 15.54
CA ILE A 227 1.14 -0.06 14.30
C ILE A 227 2.13 -1.21 14.13
N ARG A 228 3.41 -0.99 14.43
CA ARG A 228 4.43 -2.06 14.37
C ARG A 228 4.09 -3.23 15.28
N SER A 229 3.47 -2.96 16.44
CA SER A 229 3.00 -4.01 17.36
C SER A 229 1.86 -4.85 16.78
N ILE A 230 1.10 -4.32 15.80
CA ILE A 230 -0.05 -4.99 15.19
C ILE A 230 0.35 -5.71 13.89
N ILE A 231 1.28 -5.15 13.11
CA ILE A 231 1.77 -5.75 11.86
C ILE A 231 2.40 -7.13 12.10
N PRO A 232 2.11 -8.17 11.30
CA PRO A 232 1.23 -8.17 10.12
C PRO A 232 -0.27 -8.20 10.48
N PHE A 233 -1.10 -7.42 9.79
CA PHE A 233 -2.55 -7.37 10.09
C PHE A 233 -3.23 -8.69 9.74
N ALA A 234 -3.96 -9.31 10.67
CA ALA A 234 -4.75 -10.50 10.37
C ALA A 234 -6.18 -10.12 10.02
N VAL A 235 -6.54 -10.31 8.74
CA VAL A 235 -7.78 -9.78 8.18
C VAL A 235 -8.67 -10.87 7.61
N VAL A 236 -9.96 -10.57 7.61
CA VAL A 236 -11.00 -11.36 6.97
C VAL A 236 -11.72 -10.45 6.00
N GLY A 237 -11.86 -10.87 4.74
CA GLY A 237 -12.67 -10.15 3.74
C GLY A 237 -14.05 -10.78 3.60
N SER A 238 -15.08 -9.95 3.44
CA SER A 238 -16.42 -10.42 3.06
C SER A 238 -17.16 -9.36 2.24
N GLU A 239 -17.82 -9.82 1.18
CA GLU A 239 -18.75 -9.00 0.38
C GLU A 239 -20.20 -9.19 0.78
N ARG A 240 -20.47 -10.24 1.58
CA ARG A 240 -21.83 -10.56 2.00
C ARG A 240 -22.16 -9.78 3.25
N ASN A 241 -23.35 -9.17 3.26
CA ASN A 241 -23.93 -8.60 4.47
C ASN A 241 -24.66 -9.71 5.23
N VAL A 242 -24.44 -9.76 6.55
CA VAL A 242 -25.11 -10.65 7.47
C VAL A 242 -25.82 -9.80 8.53
N ILE A 243 -27.00 -10.23 8.94
CA ILE A 243 -27.75 -9.53 9.99
C ILE A 243 -27.31 -10.09 11.34
N ILE A 244 -26.71 -9.23 12.16
CA ILE A 244 -26.34 -9.52 13.55
C ILE A 244 -27.06 -8.49 14.42
N ASP A 245 -27.85 -8.94 15.39
CA ASP A 245 -28.62 -8.07 16.30
C ASP A 245 -29.45 -6.99 15.59
N GLY A 246 -30.06 -7.35 14.46
CA GLY A 246 -30.89 -6.46 13.64
C GLY A 246 -30.12 -5.44 12.78
N LYS A 247 -28.79 -5.42 12.84
CA LYS A 247 -27.94 -4.57 11.98
C LYS A 247 -27.35 -5.39 10.84
N ALA A 248 -27.43 -4.85 9.63
CA ALA A 248 -26.74 -5.42 8.47
C ALA A 248 -25.25 -5.02 8.55
N VAL A 249 -24.40 -5.99 8.86
CA VAL A 249 -22.94 -5.81 8.96
C VAL A 249 -22.25 -6.70 7.94
N ARG A 250 -21.06 -6.29 7.48
CA ARG A 250 -20.25 -7.13 6.60
C ARG A 250 -19.70 -8.31 7.38
N GLY A 251 -20.06 -9.51 6.95
CA GLY A 251 -19.75 -10.69 7.73
C GLY A 251 -19.64 -11.95 6.89
N ARG A 252 -18.94 -12.94 7.42
CA ARG A 252 -18.81 -14.26 6.80
C ARG A 252 -19.56 -15.28 7.65
N LYS A 253 -20.55 -15.94 7.05
CA LYS A 253 -21.32 -17.00 7.71
C LYS A 253 -20.64 -18.34 7.46
N ASN A 254 -20.15 -18.96 8.52
CA ASN A 254 -19.61 -20.32 8.52
C ASN A 254 -20.62 -21.28 9.19
N ARG A 255 -20.33 -22.59 9.19
CA ARG A 255 -21.20 -23.59 9.84
C ARG A 255 -21.28 -23.41 11.36
N TRP A 256 -20.23 -22.86 11.96
CA TRP A 256 -20.08 -22.72 13.42
C TRP A 256 -20.48 -21.33 13.95
N GLY A 257 -20.77 -20.36 13.08
CA GLY A 257 -21.09 -19.00 13.51
C GLY A 257 -20.98 -17.96 12.39
N VAL A 258 -21.18 -16.70 12.77
CA VAL A 258 -21.02 -15.55 11.88
C VAL A 258 -19.83 -14.73 12.35
N ILE A 259 -18.88 -14.50 11.45
CA ILE A 259 -17.73 -13.63 11.70
C ILE A 259 -18.11 -12.24 11.22
N ASN A 260 -18.20 -11.29 12.14
CA ASN A 260 -18.31 -9.87 11.82
C ASN A 260 -16.94 -9.32 11.45
N VAL A 261 -16.80 -8.78 10.23
CA VAL A 261 -15.52 -8.25 9.72
C VAL A 261 -15.19 -6.88 10.32
N GLU A 262 -16.21 -6.13 10.74
CA GLU A 262 -16.01 -4.81 11.37
C GLU A 262 -15.82 -4.90 12.88
N ASP A 263 -15.80 -6.11 13.45
CA ASP A 263 -15.55 -6.33 14.86
C ASP A 263 -14.06 -6.57 15.13
N GLU A 264 -13.48 -5.74 15.98
CA GLU A 264 -12.06 -5.79 16.38
C GLU A 264 -11.74 -7.07 17.17
N GLN A 265 -12.73 -7.68 17.82
CA GLN A 265 -12.54 -8.96 18.53
C GLN A 265 -12.39 -10.14 17.57
N HIS A 266 -12.99 -10.04 16.38
CA HIS A 266 -12.94 -11.10 15.37
C HIS A 266 -11.76 -10.95 14.42
N CYS A 267 -11.45 -9.73 13.97
CA CYS A 267 -10.32 -9.51 13.07
C CYS A 267 -9.76 -8.08 13.13
N GLU A 268 -8.52 -7.91 12.67
CA GLU A 268 -7.86 -6.58 12.62
C GLU A 268 -8.19 -5.81 11.34
N PHE A 269 -9.32 -6.11 10.68
CA PHE A 269 -9.71 -5.41 9.46
C PHE A 269 -9.93 -3.91 9.71
N VAL A 270 -10.56 -3.54 10.83
CA VAL A 270 -10.77 -2.13 11.22
C VAL A 270 -9.43 -1.39 11.38
N HIS A 271 -8.44 -2.08 11.95
CA HIS A 271 -7.09 -1.54 12.11
C HIS A 271 -6.43 -1.30 10.75
N LEU A 272 -6.48 -2.27 9.84
CA LEU A 272 -5.96 -2.10 8.47
C LEU A 272 -6.67 -0.96 7.71
N ARG A 273 -8.01 -0.88 7.83
CA ARG A 273 -8.79 0.19 7.19
C ARG A 273 -8.38 1.56 7.73
N ASN A 274 -8.39 1.74 9.05
CA ASN A 274 -8.02 2.99 9.68
C ASN A 274 -6.57 3.39 9.36
N PHE A 275 -5.67 2.41 9.32
CA PHE A 275 -4.29 2.59 8.91
C PHE A 275 -4.18 3.16 7.48
N LEU A 276 -4.86 2.55 6.50
CA LEU A 276 -4.79 2.97 5.09
C LEU A 276 -5.56 4.25 4.78
N THR A 277 -6.66 4.56 5.47
CA THR A 277 -7.55 5.66 5.10
C THR A 277 -7.53 6.84 6.05
N ARG A 278 -7.18 6.65 7.33
CA ARG A 278 -7.30 7.71 8.36
C ARG A 278 -5.95 8.21 8.85
N THR A 279 -5.03 7.32 9.18
CA THR A 279 -3.80 7.71 9.90
C THR A 279 -2.58 7.85 8.97
N HIS A 280 -2.32 6.89 8.09
CA HIS A 280 -1.04 6.83 7.35
C HIS A 280 -1.18 7.11 5.85
N LEU A 281 -2.36 7.52 5.38
CA LEU A 281 -2.58 7.75 3.95
C LEU A 281 -1.59 8.78 3.38
N GLN A 282 -1.45 9.92 4.08
CA GLN A 282 -0.58 11.00 3.63
C GLN A 282 0.90 10.61 3.76
N ASP A 283 1.29 9.99 4.87
CA ASP A 283 2.68 9.55 5.08
C ASP A 283 3.10 8.48 4.04
N LEU A 284 2.23 7.53 3.69
CA LEU A 284 2.49 6.58 2.60
C LEU A 284 2.77 7.29 1.26
N ILE A 285 2.06 8.37 0.97
CA ILE A 285 2.27 9.18 -0.24
C ILE A 285 3.61 9.91 -0.17
N GLU A 286 3.92 10.52 0.97
CA GLU A 286 5.15 11.30 1.19
C GLU A 286 6.39 10.42 1.17
N THR A 287 6.38 9.32 1.91
CA THR A 287 7.41 8.28 1.89
C THR A 287 7.65 7.78 0.46
N THR A 288 6.59 7.57 -0.33
CA THR A 288 6.74 7.16 -1.74
C THR A 288 7.42 8.24 -2.58
N ALA A 289 7.07 9.51 -2.38
CA ALA A 289 7.62 10.62 -3.11
C ALA A 289 9.09 10.90 -2.74
N GLN A 290 9.41 10.92 -1.45
CA GLN A 290 10.71 11.36 -0.93
C GLN A 290 11.75 10.24 -0.87
N ILE A 291 11.33 9.00 -0.63
CA ILE A 291 12.27 7.86 -0.50
C ILE A 291 12.31 7.07 -1.81
N HIS A 292 11.20 6.40 -2.14
CA HIS A 292 11.19 5.44 -3.26
C HIS A 292 11.37 6.12 -4.61
N TYR A 293 10.62 7.20 -4.85
CA TYR A 293 10.69 7.93 -6.11
C TYR A 293 12.00 8.71 -6.28
N GLU A 294 12.50 9.41 -5.25
CA GLU A 294 13.78 10.13 -5.36
C GLU A 294 14.96 9.16 -5.53
N ALA A 295 14.93 7.99 -4.88
CA ALA A 295 15.93 6.94 -5.11
C ALA A 295 15.89 6.44 -6.56
N PHE A 296 14.70 6.22 -7.11
CA PHE A 296 14.53 5.85 -8.52
C PHE A 296 15.01 6.95 -9.48
N ARG A 297 14.59 8.19 -9.22
CA ARG A 297 14.93 9.38 -10.01
C ARG A 297 16.43 9.63 -10.04
N SER A 298 17.09 9.57 -8.88
CA SER A 298 18.55 9.72 -8.76
C SER A 298 19.28 8.69 -9.60
N LYS A 299 18.89 7.40 -9.52
CA LYS A 299 19.46 6.33 -10.34
C LYS A 299 19.26 6.59 -11.84
N GLN A 300 18.06 7.03 -12.24
CA GLN A 300 17.74 7.27 -13.65
C GLN A 300 18.48 8.47 -14.23
N LEU A 301 18.60 9.56 -13.47
CA LEU A 301 19.34 10.76 -13.89
C LEU A 301 20.85 10.51 -14.01
N LEU A 302 21.42 9.73 -13.08
CA LEU A 302 22.82 9.28 -13.18
C LEU A 302 23.03 8.43 -14.45
N ALA A 303 22.14 7.48 -14.72
CA ALA A 303 22.23 6.65 -15.92
C ALA A 303 22.11 7.48 -17.23
N LEU A 304 21.25 8.51 -17.25
CA LEU A 304 21.12 9.43 -18.38
C LEU A 304 22.40 10.25 -18.59
N LYS A 305 23.01 10.74 -17.50
CA LYS A 305 24.30 11.45 -17.54
C LYS A 305 25.39 10.54 -18.10
N ASP A 306 25.49 9.31 -17.61
CA ASP A 306 26.50 8.34 -18.08
C ASP A 306 26.30 7.95 -19.54
N ALA A 307 25.05 7.82 -20.00
CA ALA A 307 24.73 7.56 -21.40
C ALA A 307 25.13 8.74 -22.30
N SER A 308 24.94 9.99 -21.85
CA SER A 308 25.38 11.18 -22.59
C SER A 308 26.90 11.33 -22.64
N ASN A 309 27.62 10.69 -21.71
CA ASN A 309 29.08 10.77 -21.59
C ASN A 309 29.82 9.62 -22.29
N ARG A 310 29.11 8.68 -22.95
CA ARG A 310 29.76 7.61 -23.73
C ARG A 310 30.21 8.16 -25.10
N PRO A 311 31.50 8.05 -25.47
CA PRO A 311 31.95 8.42 -26.80
C PRO A 311 31.27 7.51 -27.84
N ALA A 312 30.84 8.10 -28.96
CA ALA A 312 30.26 7.35 -30.08
C ALA A 312 31.23 6.25 -30.54
N PRO A 313 30.75 5.05 -30.90
CA PRO A 313 31.63 4.01 -31.42
C PRO A 313 32.31 4.54 -32.69
N ALA A 314 33.65 4.51 -32.69
CA ALA A 314 34.45 4.90 -33.85
C ALA A 314 33.99 4.06 -35.06
N ALA A 315 33.59 4.74 -36.13
CA ALA A 315 33.22 4.08 -37.37
C ALA A 315 34.38 3.19 -37.86
N PRO A 316 34.12 1.97 -38.34
CA PRO A 316 35.18 1.13 -38.87
C PRO A 316 35.80 1.82 -40.07
N ALA A 317 37.11 2.09 -39.99
CA ALA A 317 37.89 2.60 -41.11
C ALA A 317 37.85 1.57 -42.24
N ALA A 318 37.40 2.01 -43.42
CA ALA A 318 37.35 1.24 -44.65
C ALA A 318 38.75 0.98 -45.22
#